data_AF-A0AAE9EW38-F1
#
_entry.id   AF-A0AAE9EW38-F1
#
_cell.length_a   1.000
_cell.length_b   1.000
_cell.length_c   1.000
_cell.angle_alpha   90.00
_cell.angle_beta   90.00
_cell.angle_gamma   90.00
#
_symmetry.space_group_name_H-M   'P 1'
#
loop_
_entity.id
_entity.type
_entity.pdbx_description
1 polymer ?
#
loop_
_entity_poly.entity_id
_entity_poly.type
_entity_poly.pdbx_seq_one_letter_code
_entity_poly.pdbx_strand_id
1 'polypeptide(L)'
;MAETTTEVPSTVANATVFTFEEQATSSLALYGMSIFCIIIGSIRSTQYIRRQIEKKRLIEGSITMREAKKFPISASCVLFGLYLFFKPANERFNWVASVAQKLRVPEEYVQKINATIINYTAVPETSTDPAESLLIRLASKVPHQYVPEAIHAGAVWAYGQLPTLGKNECMLLLTFLICFEGASSFASLIKPLVSAIVKRLPLIGFNAPYLLSLKKGKKEMEEGDIEEAKSKDTEYLCKFEFDRHDIISLLLCSPVLISHLYKRHWITNNIIGVSFSIVGIQHLHLSSFKAGSLLLCGLFLYDIFWVFGTDVMTSVAKGIDAPILLQFPQDIYRNGPWEANKYSMLGLGDIVIPGIFIALLRRFDYRVVQSTAEAKAPQASLKGRYYFSVTVIAYMAGLFITMAVMHRFKAAQPALLYLVPCCLFVPLFLAAIRGEVSALWNYDEGKHVDNEENRKRVDSGKKNN
;
A
#
# COMPACT_ATOMS: atom_id res chain seq x y z
N MET A 1 7.72 3.25 69.48
CA MET A 1 8.75 3.61 68.48
C MET A 1 8.47 2.77 67.26
N ALA A 2 8.05 3.44 66.19
CA ALA A 2 7.54 2.81 64.97
C ALA A 2 8.69 2.23 64.14
N GLU A 3 8.58 0.96 63.75
CA GLU A 3 9.31 0.39 62.62
C GLU A 3 8.52 0.72 61.35
N THR A 4 9.02 1.70 60.59
CA THR A 4 8.48 2.03 59.27
C THR A 4 9.18 1.16 58.24
N THR A 5 8.52 0.09 57.83
CA THR A 5 8.90 -0.73 56.68
C THR A 5 8.91 0.12 55.41
N THR A 6 10.06 0.17 54.74
CA THR A 6 10.22 0.75 53.40
C THR A 6 9.40 -0.05 52.39
N GLU A 7 8.31 0.52 51.89
CA GLU A 7 7.58 0.01 50.73
C GLU A 7 8.43 0.21 49.45
N VAL A 8 8.75 -0.90 48.78
CA VAL A 8 9.30 -0.88 47.42
C VAL A 8 8.13 -0.68 46.46
N PRO A 9 8.14 0.33 45.57
CA PRO A 9 7.04 0.54 44.64
C PRO A 9 6.97 -0.61 43.63
N SER A 10 5.85 -1.30 43.58
CA SER A 10 5.55 -2.36 42.60
C SER A 10 5.20 -1.75 41.24
N THR A 11 6.21 -1.31 40.48
CA THR A 11 6.09 -0.95 39.07
C THR A 11 6.58 -2.08 38.17
N VAL A 12 5.82 -3.17 38.12
CA VAL A 12 5.83 -4.07 36.96
C VAL A 12 4.42 -4.04 36.40
N ALA A 13 4.21 -3.26 35.34
CA ALA A 13 3.00 -3.37 34.54
C ALA A 13 2.90 -4.83 34.08
N ASN A 14 1.98 -5.59 34.68
CA ASN A 14 1.75 -6.98 34.33
C ASN A 14 1.50 -7.05 32.82
N ALA A 15 2.45 -7.62 32.08
CA ALA A 15 2.24 -7.95 30.68
C ALA A 15 1.05 -8.90 30.62
N THR A 16 -0.10 -8.44 30.10
CA THR A 16 -1.31 -9.27 30.05
C THR A 16 -1.02 -10.50 29.21
N VAL A 17 -0.88 -11.65 29.86
CA VAL A 17 -0.74 -12.92 29.17
C VAL A 17 -2.14 -13.31 28.69
N PHE A 18 -2.30 -13.37 27.37
CA PHE A 18 -3.53 -13.86 26.74
C PHE A 18 -3.54 -15.38 26.77
N THR A 19 -4.73 -15.96 26.93
CA THR A 19 -4.92 -17.40 26.83
C THR A 19 -4.68 -17.87 25.41
N PHE A 20 -4.39 -19.17 25.24
CA PHE A 20 -4.24 -19.76 23.91
C PHE A 20 -5.50 -19.55 23.06
N GLU A 21 -6.69 -19.70 23.66
CA GLU A 21 -7.98 -19.48 23.00
C GLU A 21 -8.14 -18.05 22.47
N GLU A 22 -7.78 -17.04 23.27
CA GLU A 22 -7.80 -15.62 22.87
C GLU A 22 -6.88 -15.34 21.67
N GLN A 23 -5.67 -15.91 21.69
CA GLN A 23 -4.70 -15.76 20.61
C GLN A 23 -5.14 -16.53 19.35
N ALA A 24 -5.69 -17.73 19.52
CA ALA A 24 -6.14 -18.58 18.43
C ALA A 24 -7.36 -17.97 17.72
N THR A 25 -8.37 -17.52 18.47
CA THR A 25 -9.57 -16.88 17.90
C THR A 25 -9.22 -15.61 17.14
N SER A 26 -8.40 -14.73 17.72
CA SER A 26 -7.99 -13.48 17.06
C SER A 26 -7.18 -13.74 15.79
N SER A 27 -6.25 -14.69 15.83
CA SER A 27 -5.44 -15.07 14.66
C SER A 27 -6.30 -15.71 13.57
N LEU A 28 -7.19 -16.64 13.93
CA LEU A 28 -8.08 -17.32 12.99
C LEU A 28 -9.04 -16.34 12.31
N ALA A 29 -9.56 -15.36 13.04
CA ALA A 29 -10.39 -14.30 12.47
C ALA A 29 -9.62 -13.45 11.43
N LEU A 30 -8.39 -13.03 11.77
CA LEU A 30 -7.53 -12.28 10.84
C LEU A 30 -7.17 -13.11 9.60
N TYR A 31 -6.88 -14.40 9.79
CA TYR A 31 -6.54 -15.30 8.69
C TYR A 31 -7.75 -15.53 7.80
N GLY A 32 -8.94 -15.76 8.37
CA GLY A 32 -10.19 -15.85 7.64
C GLY A 32 -10.47 -14.61 6.78
N MET A 33 -10.31 -13.41 7.34
CA MET A 33 -10.44 -12.16 6.59
C MET A 33 -9.39 -12.05 5.47
N SER A 34 -8.14 -12.43 5.72
CA SER A 34 -7.08 -12.38 4.70
C SER A 34 -7.35 -13.33 3.53
N ILE A 35 -7.81 -14.56 3.81
CA ILE A 35 -8.16 -15.55 2.79
C ILE A 35 -9.36 -15.06 1.98
N PHE A 36 -10.37 -14.49 2.65
CA PHE A 36 -11.51 -13.86 1.98
C PHE A 36 -11.05 -12.77 1.00
N CYS A 37 -10.12 -11.89 1.43
CA CYS A 37 -9.56 -10.86 0.56
C CYS A 37 -8.85 -11.46 -0.66
N ILE A 38 -8.02 -12.48 -0.46
CA ILE A 38 -7.26 -13.13 -1.53
C ILE A 38 -8.19 -13.83 -2.52
N ILE A 39 -9.19 -14.57 -2.06
CA ILE A 39 -10.12 -15.30 -2.94
C ILE A 39 -10.94 -14.33 -3.78
N ILE A 40 -11.62 -13.37 -3.14
CA ILE A 40 -12.47 -12.40 -3.84
C ILE A 40 -11.63 -11.51 -4.74
N GLY A 41 -10.49 -11.00 -4.24
CA GLY A 41 -9.54 -10.20 -5.01
C GLY A 41 -9.03 -10.94 -6.24
N SER A 42 -8.65 -12.21 -6.11
CA SER A 42 -8.16 -13.02 -7.25
C SER A 42 -9.24 -13.26 -8.30
N ILE A 43 -10.49 -13.53 -7.88
CA ILE A 43 -11.63 -13.67 -8.79
C ILE A 43 -11.87 -12.38 -9.57
N ARG A 44 -11.93 -11.25 -8.86
CA ARG A 44 -12.16 -9.93 -9.48
C ARG A 44 -11.00 -9.51 -10.39
N SER A 45 -9.76 -9.78 -9.99
CA SER A 45 -8.56 -9.55 -10.81
C SER A 45 -8.64 -10.32 -12.13
N THR A 46 -8.98 -11.62 -12.09
CA THR A 46 -9.13 -12.45 -13.30
C THR A 46 -10.21 -11.89 -14.23
N GLN A 47 -11.37 -11.50 -13.69
CA GLN A 47 -12.46 -10.89 -14.46
C GLN A 47 -12.09 -9.52 -15.05
N TYR A 48 -11.36 -8.70 -14.29
CA TYR A 48 -10.89 -7.40 -14.72
C TYR A 48 -9.94 -7.52 -15.91
N ILE A 49 -8.90 -8.36 -15.80
CA ILE A 49 -7.92 -8.58 -16.88
C ILE A 49 -8.58 -9.16 -18.13
N ARG A 50 -9.48 -10.14 -17.97
CA ARG A 50 -10.25 -10.68 -19.09
C ARG A 50 -11.03 -9.60 -19.83
N ARG A 51 -11.71 -8.70 -19.11
CA ARG A 51 -12.46 -7.58 -19.71
C ARG A 51 -11.55 -6.59 -20.43
N GLN A 52 -10.35 -6.32 -19.93
CA GLN A 52 -9.40 -5.42 -20.60
C GLN A 52 -8.91 -6.03 -21.92
N ILE A 53 -8.57 -7.33 -21.90
CA ILE A 53 -8.14 -8.06 -23.09
C ILE A 53 -9.28 -8.12 -24.13
N GLU A 54 -10.50 -8.46 -23.71
CA GLU A 54 -11.69 -8.49 -24.60
C GLU A 54 -11.96 -7.12 -25.24
N LYS A 55 -11.73 -6.02 -24.50
CA LYS A 55 -11.88 -4.65 -24.99
C LYS A 55 -10.66 -4.12 -25.76
N LYS A 56 -9.62 -4.94 -25.98
CA LYS A 56 -8.34 -4.55 -26.59
C LYS A 56 -7.70 -3.31 -25.92
N ARG A 57 -7.89 -3.16 -24.62
CA ARG A 57 -7.30 -2.10 -23.81
C ARG A 57 -6.04 -2.61 -23.14
N LEU A 58 -5.06 -1.71 -22.96
CA LEU A 58 -3.85 -2.03 -22.22
C LEU A 58 -4.13 -2.00 -20.70
N ILE A 59 -3.43 -2.83 -19.95
CA ILE A 59 -3.57 -2.99 -18.51
C ILE A 59 -2.65 -1.97 -17.84
N GLU A 60 -3.26 -0.95 -17.22
CA GLU A 60 -2.58 0.05 -16.42
C GLU A 60 -2.16 -0.54 -15.05
N GLY A 61 -1.13 0.03 -14.41
CA GLY A 61 -0.72 -0.38 -13.05
C GLY A 61 -0.08 -1.76 -12.94
N SER A 62 0.53 -2.26 -14.02
CA SER A 62 1.17 -3.58 -14.05
C SER A 62 2.62 -3.51 -13.62
N ILE A 63 3.01 -4.32 -12.63
CA ILE A 63 4.38 -4.46 -12.16
C ILE A 63 5.16 -5.35 -13.13
N THR A 64 6.10 -4.72 -13.85
CA THR A 64 7.04 -5.37 -14.77
C THR A 64 8.25 -5.96 -14.04
N MET A 65 9.02 -6.83 -14.70
CA MET A 65 10.31 -7.33 -14.18
C MET A 65 11.25 -6.21 -13.72
N ARG A 66 11.28 -5.09 -14.47
CA ARG A 66 12.14 -3.94 -14.17
C ARG A 66 11.69 -3.22 -12.91
N GLU A 67 10.39 -3.08 -12.71
CA GLU A 67 9.81 -2.45 -11.52
C GLU A 67 9.92 -3.36 -10.30
N ALA A 68 9.64 -4.66 -10.46
CA ALA A 68 9.80 -5.65 -9.40
C ALA A 68 11.23 -5.66 -8.83
N LYS A 69 12.25 -5.53 -9.67
CA LYS A 69 13.66 -5.42 -9.23
C LYS A 69 13.93 -4.16 -8.41
N LYS A 70 13.32 -3.03 -8.78
CA LYS A 70 13.51 -1.74 -8.10
C LYS A 70 12.67 -1.62 -6.83
N PHE A 71 11.61 -2.42 -6.71
CA PHE A 71 10.61 -2.30 -5.65
C PHE A 71 11.20 -2.32 -4.23
N PRO A 72 12.08 -3.26 -3.84
CA PRO A 72 12.64 -3.27 -2.48
C PRO A 72 13.47 -2.01 -2.18
N ILE A 73 14.15 -1.46 -3.19
CA ILE A 73 14.98 -0.26 -3.05
C ILE A 73 14.08 0.97 -2.91
N SER A 74 13.06 1.12 -3.75
CA SER A 74 12.11 2.23 -3.63
C SER A 74 11.35 2.18 -2.31
N ALA A 75 10.91 1.00 -1.87
CA ALA A 75 10.27 0.80 -0.58
C ALA A 75 11.21 1.20 0.57
N SER A 76 12.49 0.83 0.48
CA SER A 76 13.52 1.21 1.45
C SER A 76 13.71 2.72 1.53
N CYS A 77 13.78 3.40 0.38
CA CYS A 77 13.90 4.86 0.33
C CYS A 77 12.67 5.55 0.94
N VAL A 78 11.46 5.07 0.64
CA VAL A 78 10.21 5.60 1.20
C VAL A 78 10.15 5.37 2.71
N LEU A 79 10.42 4.16 3.18
CA LEU A 79 10.40 3.81 4.60
C LEU A 79 11.42 4.64 5.38
N PHE A 80 12.64 4.74 4.86
CA PHE A 80 13.69 5.54 5.48
C PHE A 80 13.36 7.04 5.46
N GLY A 81 12.73 7.54 4.39
CA GLY A 81 12.22 8.91 4.31
C GLY A 81 11.17 9.18 5.39
N LEU A 82 10.21 8.27 5.58
CA LEU A 82 9.21 8.36 6.65
C LEU A 82 9.83 8.28 8.04
N TYR A 83 10.86 7.44 8.23
CA TYR A 83 11.59 7.37 9.49
C TYR A 83 12.26 8.70 9.84
N LEU A 84 12.94 9.32 8.87
CA LEU A 84 13.52 10.65 9.07
C LEU A 84 12.45 11.71 9.32
N PHE A 85 11.28 11.59 8.69
CA PHE A 85 10.17 12.51 8.90
C PHE A 85 9.60 12.41 10.33
N PHE A 86 9.43 11.20 10.86
CA PHE A 86 8.80 10.97 12.17
C PHE A 86 9.70 11.12 13.38
N LYS A 87 11.03 10.99 13.20
CA LYS A 87 12.02 11.13 14.28
C LYS A 87 12.01 12.56 14.86
N PRO A 88 12.24 12.79 16.16
CA PRO A 88 12.35 14.16 16.70
C PRO A 88 13.50 14.95 16.04
N ALA A 89 13.34 16.27 15.86
CA ALA A 89 14.32 17.10 15.14
C ALA A 89 15.74 17.00 15.74
N ASN A 90 15.86 17.01 17.07
CA ASN A 90 17.13 16.91 17.79
C ASN A 90 17.86 15.59 17.50
N GLU A 91 17.13 14.47 17.48
CA GLU A 91 17.72 13.17 17.20
C GLU A 91 18.03 12.95 15.71
N ARG A 92 17.28 13.59 14.80
CA ARG A 92 17.59 13.56 13.35
C ARG A 92 18.96 14.15 13.08
N PHE A 93 19.23 15.34 13.62
CA PHE A 93 20.48 16.04 13.37
C PHE A 93 21.68 15.33 13.99
N ASN A 94 21.55 14.83 15.22
CA ASN A 94 22.60 14.02 15.86
C ASN A 94 22.93 12.76 15.06
N TRP A 95 21.91 12.09 14.52
CA TRP A 95 22.13 10.93 13.66
C TRP A 95 22.82 11.29 12.34
N VAL A 96 22.37 12.36 11.66
CA VAL A 96 23.01 12.85 10.42
C VAL A 96 24.48 13.24 10.66
N ALA A 97 24.78 13.89 11.78
CA ALA A 97 26.15 14.21 12.18
C ALA A 97 27.01 12.95 12.37
N SER A 98 26.48 11.93 13.05
CA SER A 98 27.17 10.65 13.26
C SER A 98 27.45 9.88 11.96
N VAL A 99 26.55 9.97 10.98
CA VAL A 99 26.69 9.35 9.67
C VAL A 99 27.69 10.11 8.81
N ALA A 100 27.66 11.44 8.84
CA ALA A 100 28.63 12.30 8.15
C ALA A 100 30.06 12.05 8.66
N GLN A 101 30.23 11.87 9.97
CA GLN A 101 31.52 11.49 10.57
C GLN A 101 32.00 10.11 10.09
N LYS A 102 31.11 9.11 10.00
CA LYS A 102 31.47 7.76 9.49
C LYS A 102 31.81 7.75 8.00
N LEU A 103 31.19 8.61 7.20
CA LEU A 103 31.43 8.73 5.76
C LEU A 103 32.68 9.55 5.40
N ARG A 104 33.50 9.96 6.37
CA ARG A 104 34.67 10.83 6.18
C ARG A 104 34.33 12.11 5.39
N VAL A 105 33.16 12.69 5.66
CA VAL A 105 32.78 13.99 5.09
C VAL A 105 33.75 15.06 5.63
N PRO A 106 34.21 16.03 4.81
CA PRO A 106 35.14 17.07 5.26
C PRO A 106 34.66 17.78 6.53
N GLU A 107 35.57 18.05 7.48
CA GLU A 107 35.27 18.60 8.81
C GLU A 107 34.45 19.89 8.77
N GLU A 108 34.60 20.69 7.72
CA GLU A 108 33.84 21.94 7.53
C GLU A 108 32.32 21.71 7.49
N TYR A 109 31.86 20.61 6.90
CA TYR A 109 30.43 20.27 6.86
C TYR A 109 29.94 19.69 8.18
N VAL A 110 30.78 18.91 8.86
CA VAL A 110 30.47 18.36 10.20
C VAL A 110 30.35 19.49 11.22
N GLN A 111 31.21 20.50 11.15
CA GLN A 111 31.16 21.69 11.99
C GLN A 111 29.91 22.54 11.72
N LYS A 112 29.51 22.73 10.45
CA LYS A 112 28.24 23.41 10.11
C LYS A 112 27.01 22.67 10.64
N ILE A 113 27.02 21.33 10.60
CA ILE A 113 25.95 20.51 11.16
C ILE A 113 25.92 20.64 12.69
N ASN A 114 27.07 20.56 13.36
CA ASN A 114 27.16 20.70 14.82
C ASN A 114 26.77 22.10 15.33
N ALA A 115 27.13 23.17 14.61
CA ALA A 115 26.69 24.53 14.93
C ALA A 115 25.16 24.68 14.79
N THR A 116 24.57 24.03 13.79
CA THR A 116 23.11 23.99 13.61
C THR A 116 22.42 23.23 14.74
N ILE A 117 23.03 22.14 15.23
CA ILE A 117 22.55 21.35 16.38
C ILE A 117 22.55 22.18 17.66
N ILE A 118 23.67 22.85 17.97
CA ILE A 118 23.84 23.66 19.19
C ILE A 118 22.79 24.79 19.26
N ASN A 119 22.59 25.49 18.14
CA ASN A 119 21.55 26.53 18.05
C ASN A 119 20.13 25.96 18.26
N TYR A 120 19.87 24.73 17.83
CA TYR A 120 18.57 24.06 18.03
C TYR A 120 18.36 23.64 19.50
N THR A 121 19.42 23.16 20.16
CA THR A 121 19.37 22.71 21.57
C THR A 121 19.38 23.85 22.59
N ALA A 122 19.77 25.06 22.18
CA ALA A 122 19.83 26.25 23.04
C ALA A 122 18.50 27.01 23.16
N VAL A 123 17.47 26.65 22.38
CA VAL A 123 16.13 27.24 22.49
C VAL A 123 15.37 26.52 23.62
N PRO A 124 14.92 27.22 24.68
CA PRO A 124 14.21 26.60 25.79
C PRO A 124 12.89 25.97 25.33
N GLU A 125 12.51 24.86 25.98
CA GLU A 125 11.33 24.02 25.72
C GLU A 125 9.98 24.74 25.91
N THR A 126 9.66 25.70 25.06
CA THR A 126 8.30 26.25 24.93
C THR A 126 7.77 26.09 23.51
N SER A 127 7.89 24.89 22.94
CA SER A 127 6.95 24.39 21.92
C SER A 127 7.18 22.90 21.71
N THR A 128 6.19 22.10 22.10
CA THR A 128 6.13 20.64 21.88
C THR A 128 5.83 20.28 20.43
N ASP A 129 6.22 21.08 19.44
CA ASP A 129 5.85 20.86 18.04
C ASP A 129 7.09 20.66 17.14
N PRO A 130 7.31 19.45 16.58
CA PRO A 130 8.47 19.13 15.74
C PRO A 130 8.39 19.73 14.32
N ALA A 131 7.61 20.78 14.14
CA ALA A 131 7.24 21.37 12.86
C ALA A 131 7.74 22.81 12.73
N GLU A 132 9.04 23.02 12.90
CA GLU A 132 9.66 24.11 12.19
C GLU A 132 9.66 23.72 10.70
N SER A 133 8.78 24.37 9.92
CA SER A 133 8.41 23.94 8.57
C SER A 133 9.64 23.73 7.66
N LEU A 134 9.60 22.68 6.83
CA LEU A 134 10.63 22.37 5.82
C LEU A 134 10.97 23.57 4.93
N LEU A 135 10.02 24.50 4.74
CA LEU A 135 10.18 25.72 3.97
C LEU A 135 11.04 26.79 4.67
N ILE A 136 11.02 26.91 6.00
CA ILE A 136 11.94 27.80 6.75
C ILE A 136 13.39 27.32 6.57
N ARG A 137 13.60 26.00 6.57
CA ARG A 137 14.91 25.38 6.35
C ARG A 137 15.40 25.47 4.90
N LEU A 138 14.49 25.51 3.94
CA LEU A 138 14.81 25.74 2.53
C LEU A 138 15.06 27.22 2.25
N ALA A 139 14.25 28.12 2.80
CA ALA A 139 14.37 29.57 2.65
C ALA A 139 15.64 30.12 3.29
N SER A 140 16.04 29.63 4.46
CA SER A 140 17.30 30.01 5.14
C SER A 140 18.57 29.49 4.43
N LYS A 141 18.42 28.58 3.45
CA LYS A 141 19.52 28.07 2.62
C LYS A 141 19.60 28.72 1.24
N VAL A 142 18.66 29.62 0.88
CA VAL A 142 18.78 30.41 -0.34
C VAL A 142 19.71 31.59 -0.06
N PRO A 143 20.83 31.74 -0.79
CA PRO A 143 21.74 32.87 -0.59
C PRO A 143 20.98 34.19 -0.77
N HIS A 144 21.02 35.06 0.25
CA HIS A 144 20.39 36.40 0.26
C HIS A 144 20.86 37.34 -0.87
N GLN A 145 21.73 36.88 -1.77
CA GLN A 145 22.38 37.69 -2.79
C GLN A 145 21.66 37.67 -4.16
N TYR A 146 20.61 36.83 -4.34
CA TYR A 146 19.96 36.66 -5.65
C TYR A 146 18.43 36.70 -5.65
N VAL A 147 17.78 37.01 -4.52
CA VAL A 147 16.30 37.06 -4.44
C VAL A 147 15.84 38.51 -4.25
N PRO A 148 15.12 39.12 -5.20
CA PRO A 148 14.55 40.45 -5.06
C PRO A 148 13.70 40.56 -3.80
N GLU A 149 13.79 41.68 -3.06
CA GLU A 149 13.06 41.92 -1.80
C GLU A 149 11.54 41.68 -1.93
N ALA A 150 10.96 41.94 -3.10
CA ALA A 150 9.55 41.68 -3.38
C ALA A 150 9.16 40.19 -3.32
N ILE A 151 10.06 39.29 -3.76
CA ILE A 151 9.83 37.83 -3.71
C ILE A 151 10.00 37.33 -2.27
N HIS A 152 10.93 37.91 -1.52
CA HIS A 152 11.08 37.62 -0.09
C HIS A 152 9.86 38.08 0.72
N ALA A 153 9.38 39.31 0.50
CA ALA A 153 8.18 39.85 1.14
C ALA A 153 6.92 39.05 0.75
N GLY A 154 6.79 38.66 -0.52
CA GLY A 154 5.71 37.78 -0.99
C GLY A 154 5.77 36.38 -0.38
N ALA A 155 6.96 35.80 -0.22
CA ALA A 155 7.15 34.51 0.42
C ALA A 155 6.86 34.55 1.93
N VAL A 156 7.25 35.63 2.62
CA VAL A 156 6.95 35.86 4.05
C VAL A 156 5.46 36.13 4.28
N TRP A 157 4.81 36.87 3.37
CA TRP A 157 3.36 37.08 3.41
C TRP A 157 2.58 35.78 3.14
N ALA A 158 2.98 35.00 2.13
CA ALA A 158 2.40 33.68 1.86
C ALA A 158 2.65 32.70 3.02
N TYR A 159 3.82 32.78 3.67
CA TYR A 159 4.16 32.05 4.90
C TYR A 159 3.23 32.41 6.06
N GLY A 160 2.89 33.68 6.24
CA GLY A 160 1.93 34.12 7.26
C GLY A 160 0.50 33.63 7.02
N GLN A 161 0.18 33.17 5.80
CA GLN A 161 -1.11 32.57 5.43
C GLN A 161 -1.07 31.04 5.38
N LEU A 162 0.10 30.42 5.46
CA LEU A 162 0.27 28.97 5.43
C LEU A 162 0.15 28.40 6.86
N PRO A 163 -0.84 27.54 7.15
CA PRO A 163 -0.90 26.87 8.44
C PRO A 163 0.39 26.06 8.62
N THR A 164 1.04 26.21 9.78
CA THR A 164 2.21 25.42 10.15
C THR A 164 1.83 23.95 10.10
N LEU A 165 2.25 23.24 9.04
CA LEU A 165 1.97 21.82 8.84
C LEU A 165 2.71 21.00 9.91
N GLY A 166 2.05 20.87 11.07
CA GLY A 166 2.46 20.04 12.20
C GLY A 166 2.57 18.57 11.82
N LYS A 167 3.33 17.78 12.60
CA LYS A 167 3.29 16.31 12.48
C LYS A 167 1.86 15.79 12.62
N ASN A 168 1.08 16.35 13.53
CA ASN A 168 -0.31 15.96 13.78
C ASN A 168 -1.22 16.29 12.59
N GLU A 169 -1.08 17.46 11.96
CA GLU A 169 -1.87 17.85 10.79
C GLU A 169 -1.52 16.99 9.57
N CYS A 170 -0.24 16.72 9.33
CA CYS A 170 0.19 15.79 8.30
C CYS A 170 -0.36 14.38 8.53
N MET A 171 -0.41 13.92 9.79
CA MET A 171 -0.97 12.62 10.15
C MET A 171 -2.49 12.57 9.98
N LEU A 172 -3.19 13.64 10.34
CA LEU A 172 -4.63 13.76 10.14
C LEU A 172 -4.97 13.77 8.65
N LEU A 173 -4.22 14.52 7.85
CA LEU A 173 -4.35 14.53 6.39
C LEU A 173 -4.06 13.15 5.79
N LEU A 174 -2.98 12.49 6.19
CA LEU A 174 -2.65 11.14 5.74
C LEU A 174 -3.77 10.15 6.09
N THR A 175 -4.28 10.23 7.33
CA THR A 175 -5.40 9.40 7.79
C THR A 175 -6.64 9.66 6.95
N PHE A 176 -6.99 10.93 6.72
CA PHE A 176 -8.13 11.31 5.89
C PHE A 176 -8.00 10.76 4.47
N LEU A 177 -6.85 10.92 3.83
CA LEU A 177 -6.59 10.42 2.47
C LEU A 177 -6.74 8.90 2.39
N ILE A 178 -6.13 8.17 3.33
CA ILE A 178 -6.25 6.71 3.39
C ILE A 178 -7.69 6.30 3.65
N CYS A 179 -8.40 6.96 4.56
CA CYS A 179 -9.80 6.61 4.83
C CYS A 179 -10.70 6.92 3.62
N PHE A 180 -10.46 8.01 2.91
CA PHE A 180 -11.21 8.39 1.72
C PHE A 180 -11.00 7.38 0.58
N GLU A 181 -9.76 6.99 0.33
CA GLU A 181 -9.42 5.96 -0.66
C GLU A 181 -10.02 4.60 -0.26
N GLY A 182 -10.07 4.31 1.04
CA GLY A 182 -10.68 3.11 1.61
C GLY A 182 -12.20 3.06 1.43
N ALA A 183 -12.87 4.18 1.69
CA ALA A 183 -14.31 4.32 1.47
C ALA A 183 -14.68 4.26 -0.02
N SER A 184 -13.85 4.83 -0.88
CA SER A 184 -13.98 4.73 -2.34
C SER A 184 -13.77 3.29 -2.82
N SER A 185 -12.80 2.58 -2.24
CA SER A 185 -12.59 1.15 -2.47
C SER A 185 -13.81 0.33 -2.06
N PHE A 186 -14.38 0.60 -0.88
CA PHE A 186 -15.60 -0.07 -0.42
C PHE A 186 -16.81 0.23 -1.33
N ALA A 187 -16.98 1.48 -1.76
CA ALA A 187 -18.01 1.88 -2.70
C ALA A 187 -17.90 1.12 -4.03
N SER A 188 -16.68 0.93 -4.55
CA SER A 188 -16.44 0.16 -5.78
C SER A 188 -16.82 -1.33 -5.66
N LEU A 189 -16.71 -1.90 -4.44
CA LEU A 189 -17.10 -3.27 -4.16
C LEU A 189 -18.62 -3.41 -4.06
N ILE A 190 -19.29 -2.42 -3.47
CA ILE A 190 -20.74 -2.38 -3.30
C ILE A 190 -21.48 -1.95 -4.57
N LYS A 191 -20.83 -1.23 -5.50
CA LYS A 191 -21.45 -0.74 -6.76
C LYS A 191 -22.34 -1.76 -7.49
N PRO A 192 -21.95 -3.03 -7.69
CA PRO A 192 -22.81 -4.00 -8.36
C PRO A 192 -24.14 -4.26 -7.62
N LEU A 193 -24.09 -4.29 -6.28
CA LEU A 193 -25.26 -4.44 -5.41
C LEU A 193 -26.15 -3.19 -5.49
N VAL A 194 -25.57 -2.00 -5.33
CA VAL A 194 -26.30 -0.72 -5.44
C VAL A 194 -26.93 -0.58 -6.82
N SER A 195 -26.20 -0.90 -7.89
CA SER A 195 -26.74 -0.88 -9.25
C SER A 195 -27.91 -1.85 -9.43
N ALA A 196 -27.92 -3.01 -8.76
CA ALA A 196 -29.03 -3.95 -8.82
C ALA A 196 -30.26 -3.42 -8.07
N ILE A 197 -30.06 -2.75 -6.94
CA ILE A 197 -31.12 -2.13 -6.13
C ILE A 197 -31.71 -0.91 -6.87
N VAL A 198 -30.86 0.01 -7.34
CA VAL A 198 -31.29 1.24 -8.04
C VAL A 198 -32.07 0.92 -9.31
N LYS A 199 -31.68 -0.11 -10.07
CA LYS A 199 -32.45 -0.57 -11.25
C LYS A 199 -33.84 -1.11 -10.92
N ARG A 200 -34.07 -1.58 -9.69
CA ARG A 200 -35.39 -2.04 -9.23
C ARG A 200 -36.25 -0.90 -8.70
N LEU A 201 -35.66 0.27 -8.40
CA LEU A 201 -36.38 1.44 -7.92
C LEU A 201 -36.84 2.29 -9.11
N PRO A 202 -38.14 2.65 -9.20
CA PRO A 202 -38.69 3.43 -10.31
C PRO A 202 -38.24 4.91 -10.34
N LEU A 203 -37.40 5.34 -9.39
CA LEU A 203 -37.05 6.75 -9.19
C LEU A 203 -35.84 7.23 -10.03
N ILE A 204 -35.00 6.34 -10.58
CA ILE A 204 -33.72 6.74 -11.21
C ILE A 204 -33.49 5.97 -12.51
N GLY A 205 -34.03 6.47 -13.63
CA GLY A 205 -34.09 5.72 -14.90
C GLY A 205 -32.85 5.70 -15.80
N PHE A 206 -31.85 6.59 -15.63
CA PHE A 206 -30.81 6.79 -16.67
C PHE A 206 -29.34 6.58 -16.23
N ASN A 207 -28.67 5.53 -16.70
CA ASN A 207 -27.23 5.27 -16.49
C ASN A 207 -26.24 6.25 -17.16
N ALA A 208 -26.05 7.52 -16.76
CA ALA A 208 -25.12 8.42 -17.47
C ALA A 208 -23.65 8.25 -17.02
N PRO A 209 -22.70 7.90 -17.91
CA PRO A 209 -21.27 7.94 -17.62
C PRO A 209 -20.73 9.37 -17.81
N TYR A 210 -19.84 9.78 -16.90
CA TYR A 210 -19.10 11.03 -16.95
C TYR A 210 -17.61 10.73 -17.07
N LEU A 211 -16.89 11.57 -17.82
CA LEU A 211 -15.45 11.47 -18.02
C LEU A 211 -14.82 12.80 -17.62
N LEU A 212 -13.99 12.77 -16.57
CA LEU A 212 -13.10 13.86 -16.22
C LEU A 212 -11.71 13.52 -16.76
N SER A 213 -11.13 14.40 -17.57
CA SER A 213 -9.79 14.18 -18.12
C SER A 213 -8.93 15.43 -18.04
N LEU A 214 -7.73 15.28 -17.49
CA LEU A 214 -6.68 16.29 -17.53
C LEU A 214 -5.74 15.96 -18.68
N LYS A 215 -5.69 16.80 -19.71
CA LYS A 215 -4.81 16.65 -20.87
C LYS A 215 -3.61 17.58 -20.78
N LYS A 216 -2.47 17.14 -21.29
CA LYS A 216 -1.24 17.91 -21.45
C LYS A 216 -0.81 17.89 -22.92
N GLY A 217 -0.35 19.03 -23.42
CA GLY A 217 0.26 19.12 -24.74
C GLY A 217 1.66 18.52 -24.79
N LYS A 218 1.96 17.76 -25.86
CA LYS A 218 3.32 17.25 -26.12
C LYS A 218 4.22 18.24 -26.85
N LYS A 219 3.62 19.27 -27.44
CA LYS A 219 4.28 20.37 -28.14
C LYS A 219 3.73 21.68 -27.61
N GLU A 220 4.47 22.75 -27.86
CA GLU A 220 4.01 24.11 -27.66
C GLU A 220 2.77 24.34 -28.53
N MET A 221 1.69 24.81 -27.89
CA MET A 221 0.36 25.04 -28.46
C MET A 221 -0.20 26.32 -27.85
N GLU A 222 -1.05 27.04 -28.59
CA GLU A 222 -1.68 28.25 -28.09
C GLU A 222 -2.80 27.91 -27.09
N GLU A 223 -3.24 28.91 -26.34
CA GLU A 223 -4.31 28.73 -25.35
C GLU A 223 -5.62 28.34 -26.05
N GLY A 224 -6.24 27.22 -25.64
CA GLY A 224 -7.46 26.68 -26.25
C GLY A 224 -7.24 25.57 -27.28
N ASP A 225 -6.09 25.52 -27.95
CA ASP A 225 -5.79 24.52 -28.99
C ASP A 225 -5.83 23.07 -28.49
N ILE A 226 -5.63 22.88 -27.19
CA ILE A 226 -5.60 21.55 -26.56
C ILE A 226 -6.95 20.82 -26.63
N GLU A 227 -8.06 21.55 -26.78
CA GLU A 227 -9.40 20.98 -26.87
C GLU A 227 -9.60 20.25 -28.21
N GLU A 228 -9.11 20.85 -29.29
CA GLU A 228 -9.23 20.34 -30.66
C GLU A 228 -8.01 19.49 -31.09
N ALA A 229 -6.92 19.54 -30.32
CA ALA A 229 -5.69 18.82 -30.62
C ALA A 229 -5.92 17.30 -30.76
N LYS A 230 -5.37 16.74 -31.84
CA LYS A 230 -5.43 15.30 -32.11
C LYS A 230 -4.80 14.53 -30.95
N SER A 231 -5.31 13.32 -30.68
CA SER A 231 -4.80 12.42 -29.63
C SER A 231 -3.30 12.05 -29.76
N LYS A 232 -2.66 12.39 -30.89
CA LYS A 232 -1.21 12.19 -31.10
C LYS A 232 -0.37 13.29 -30.46
N ASP A 233 -0.89 14.52 -30.41
CA ASP A 233 -0.19 15.71 -29.90
C ASP A 233 -0.59 16.02 -28.44
N THR A 234 -1.52 15.27 -27.88
CA THR A 234 -1.94 15.33 -26.47
C THR A 234 -1.60 14.06 -25.70
N GLU A 235 -1.38 14.22 -24.41
CA GLU A 235 -1.19 13.14 -23.44
C GLU A 235 -2.20 13.30 -22.30
N TYR A 236 -2.82 12.21 -21.87
CA TYR A 236 -3.70 12.24 -20.71
C TYR A 236 -2.86 12.10 -19.44
N LEU A 237 -2.82 13.14 -18.61
CA LEU A 237 -2.19 13.11 -17.29
C LEU A 237 -3.07 12.38 -16.27
N CYS A 238 -4.38 12.62 -16.34
CA CYS A 238 -5.36 11.98 -15.48
C CYS A 238 -6.63 11.72 -16.28
N LYS A 239 -7.20 10.53 -16.12
CA LYS A 239 -8.45 10.14 -16.78
C LYS A 239 -9.31 9.38 -15.77
N PHE A 240 -10.46 9.95 -15.42
CA PHE A 240 -11.37 9.40 -14.43
C PHE A 240 -12.77 9.26 -15.05
N GLU A 241 -13.22 8.02 -15.22
CA GLU A 241 -14.57 7.69 -15.69
C GLU A 241 -15.43 7.33 -14.47
N PHE A 242 -16.58 7.98 -14.29
CA PHE A 242 -17.50 7.70 -13.18
C PHE A 242 -18.96 7.72 -13.64
N ASP A 243 -19.77 6.84 -13.04
CA ASP A 243 -21.19 6.72 -13.31
C ASP A 243 -22.02 7.30 -12.15
N ARG A 244 -23.32 7.57 -12.36
CA ARG A 244 -24.22 7.99 -11.27
C ARG A 244 -24.27 6.95 -10.14
N HIS A 245 -24.17 5.68 -10.48
CA HIS A 245 -24.11 4.60 -9.49
C HIS A 245 -22.85 4.65 -8.62
N ASP A 246 -21.73 5.19 -9.12
CA ASP A 246 -20.52 5.39 -8.32
C ASP A 246 -20.75 6.46 -7.25
N ILE A 247 -21.37 7.58 -7.62
CA ILE A 247 -21.71 8.66 -6.69
C ILE A 247 -22.65 8.16 -5.58
N ILE A 248 -23.70 7.43 -5.96
CA ILE A 248 -24.65 6.85 -4.98
C ILE A 248 -23.94 5.86 -4.05
N SER A 249 -23.05 5.02 -4.59
CA SER A 249 -22.29 4.06 -3.78
C SER A 249 -21.33 4.76 -2.83
N LEU A 250 -20.68 5.84 -3.27
CA LEU A 250 -19.78 6.65 -2.45
C LEU A 250 -20.55 7.35 -1.31
N LEU A 251 -21.71 7.93 -1.62
CA LEU A 251 -22.57 8.57 -0.61
C LEU A 251 -23.04 7.55 0.44
N LEU A 252 -23.44 6.35 0.02
CA LEU A 252 -23.84 5.26 0.92
C LEU A 252 -22.68 4.78 1.80
N CYS A 253 -21.44 4.83 1.33
CA CYS A 253 -20.25 4.42 2.08
C CYS A 253 -19.66 5.53 2.96
N SER A 254 -20.06 6.79 2.77
CA SER A 254 -19.57 7.93 3.55
C SER A 254 -19.77 7.81 5.08
N PRO A 255 -20.82 7.16 5.63
CA PRO A 255 -20.93 6.98 7.08
C PRO A 255 -19.83 6.10 7.67
N VAL A 256 -19.30 5.13 6.90
CA VAL A 256 -18.17 4.29 7.35
C VAL A 256 -16.91 5.14 7.50
N LEU A 257 -16.66 6.03 6.53
CA LEU A 257 -15.56 6.99 6.57
C LEU A 257 -15.68 7.91 7.80
N ILE A 258 -16.84 8.55 7.95
CA ILE A 258 -17.11 9.47 9.07
C ILE A 258 -16.94 8.73 10.40
N SER A 259 -17.56 7.56 10.55
CA SER A 259 -17.48 6.77 11.78
C SER A 259 -16.05 6.39 12.14
N HIS A 260 -15.21 6.05 11.16
CA HIS A 260 -13.81 5.73 11.41
C HIS A 260 -13.00 6.96 11.83
N LEU A 261 -13.20 8.11 11.18
CA LEU A 261 -12.51 9.36 11.54
C LEU A 261 -12.82 9.83 12.97
N TYR A 262 -14.06 9.62 13.45
CA TYR A 262 -14.45 10.01 14.81
C TYR A 262 -14.15 8.97 15.89
N LYS A 263 -14.48 7.68 15.66
CA LYS A 263 -14.43 6.64 16.70
C LYS A 263 -13.24 5.69 16.61
N ARG A 264 -12.56 5.64 15.46
CA ARG A 264 -11.44 4.71 15.18
C ARG A 264 -11.72 3.26 15.59
N HIS A 265 -12.95 2.81 15.34
CA HIS A 265 -13.37 1.47 15.73
C HIS A 265 -12.73 0.39 14.84
N TRP A 266 -12.39 -0.76 15.42
CA TRP A 266 -11.72 -1.85 14.70
C TRP A 266 -12.56 -2.44 13.55
N ILE A 267 -13.89 -2.42 13.68
CA ILE A 267 -14.80 -2.87 12.61
C ILE A 267 -14.71 -1.96 11.37
N THR A 268 -14.78 -0.64 11.55
CA THR A 268 -14.69 0.29 10.41
C THR A 268 -13.29 0.27 9.80
N ASN A 269 -12.26 0.13 10.64
CA ASN A 269 -10.89 -0.14 10.22
C ASN A 269 -10.81 -1.38 9.30
N ASN A 270 -11.40 -2.51 9.72
CA ASN A 270 -11.36 -3.74 8.95
C ASN A 270 -12.20 -3.68 7.67
N ILE A 271 -13.33 -2.98 7.66
CA ILE A 271 -14.11 -2.77 6.44
C ILE A 271 -13.26 -2.03 5.41
N ILE A 272 -12.56 -0.97 5.84
CA ILE A 272 -11.64 -0.20 4.99
C ILE A 272 -10.48 -1.09 4.53
N GLY A 273 -9.80 -1.79 5.45
CA GLY A 273 -8.65 -2.64 5.14
C GLY A 273 -8.97 -3.83 4.23
N VAL A 274 -10.11 -4.50 4.44
CA VAL A 274 -10.59 -5.59 3.56
C VAL A 274 -10.91 -5.03 2.17
N SER A 275 -11.55 -3.86 2.11
CA SER A 275 -11.89 -3.22 0.83
C SER A 275 -10.63 -2.86 0.05
N PHE A 276 -9.65 -2.25 0.72
CA PHE A 276 -8.33 -1.97 0.16
C PHE A 276 -7.62 -3.22 -0.32
N SER A 277 -7.66 -4.30 0.46
CA SER A 277 -6.98 -5.54 0.08
C SER A 277 -7.58 -6.14 -1.19
N ILE A 278 -8.91 -6.21 -1.27
CA ILE A 278 -9.60 -6.77 -2.44
C ILE A 278 -9.36 -5.90 -3.69
N VAL A 279 -9.51 -4.58 -3.57
CA VAL A 279 -9.29 -3.64 -4.68
C VAL A 279 -7.83 -3.59 -5.09
N GLY A 280 -6.91 -3.63 -4.13
CA GLY A 280 -5.47 -3.75 -4.35
C GLY A 280 -5.12 -4.99 -5.16
N ILE A 281 -5.61 -6.17 -4.77
CA ILE A 281 -5.40 -7.42 -5.53
C ILE A 281 -6.08 -7.38 -6.91
N GLN A 282 -7.20 -6.66 -7.04
CA GLN A 282 -7.89 -6.50 -8.32
C GLN A 282 -7.08 -5.66 -9.32
N HIS A 283 -6.52 -4.53 -8.89
CA HIS A 283 -5.90 -3.53 -9.77
C HIS A 283 -4.37 -3.64 -9.88
N LEU A 284 -3.67 -4.07 -8.83
CA LEU A 284 -2.23 -4.31 -8.91
C LEU A 284 -1.97 -5.58 -9.72
N HIS A 285 -1.50 -5.38 -10.95
CA HIS A 285 -1.27 -6.48 -11.88
C HIS A 285 0.19 -6.91 -11.86
N LEU A 286 0.44 -8.22 -11.92
CA LEU A 286 1.78 -8.75 -12.15
C LEU A 286 1.88 -9.17 -13.61
N SER A 287 2.88 -8.62 -14.30
CA SER A 287 3.11 -8.88 -15.73
C SER A 287 3.51 -10.32 -16.04
N SER A 288 4.22 -11.02 -15.15
CA SER A 288 4.74 -12.36 -15.40
C SER A 288 5.02 -13.12 -14.12
N PHE A 289 5.15 -14.45 -14.22
CA PHE A 289 5.53 -15.29 -13.08
C PHE A 289 6.93 -14.95 -12.56
N LYS A 290 7.86 -14.61 -13.46
CA LYS A 290 9.21 -14.16 -13.11
C LYS A 290 9.15 -12.85 -12.33
N ALA A 291 8.30 -11.90 -12.74
CA ALA A 291 8.18 -10.61 -12.05
C ALA A 291 7.62 -10.80 -10.64
N GLY A 292 6.59 -11.64 -10.50
CA GLY A 292 6.04 -12.02 -9.19
C GLY A 292 7.07 -12.70 -8.29
N SER A 293 7.82 -13.66 -8.83
CA SER A 293 8.88 -14.35 -8.08
C SER A 293 9.98 -13.41 -7.62
N LEU A 294 10.43 -12.49 -8.48
CA LEU A 294 11.45 -11.51 -8.15
C LEU A 294 10.96 -10.51 -7.10
N LEU A 295 9.71 -10.06 -7.21
CA LEU A 295 9.09 -9.16 -6.23
C LEU A 295 9.03 -9.82 -4.84
N LEU A 296 8.53 -11.06 -4.76
CA LEU A 296 8.41 -11.80 -3.51
C LEU A 296 9.78 -12.10 -2.89
N CYS A 297 10.76 -12.58 -3.67
CA CYS A 297 12.12 -12.78 -3.17
C CYS A 297 12.77 -11.48 -2.70
N GLY A 298 12.56 -10.37 -3.41
CA GLY A 298 13.05 -9.06 -3.01
C GLY A 298 12.44 -8.58 -1.69
N LEU A 299 11.12 -8.81 -1.52
CA LEU A 299 10.41 -8.47 -0.29
C LEU A 299 10.79 -9.36 0.90
N PHE A 300 11.08 -10.63 0.68
CA PHE A 300 11.64 -11.51 1.69
C PHE A 300 12.94 -10.95 2.29
N LEU A 301 13.88 -10.52 1.42
CA LEU A 301 15.13 -9.91 1.88
C LEU A 301 14.92 -8.55 2.54
N TYR A 302 14.01 -7.74 1.98
CA TYR A 302 13.62 -6.44 2.54
C TYR A 302 13.12 -6.58 3.97
N ASP A 303 12.20 -7.52 4.23
CA ASP A 303 11.57 -7.70 5.54
C ASP A 303 12.60 -8.18 6.58
N ILE A 304 13.49 -9.11 6.20
CA ILE A 304 14.61 -9.53 7.05
C ILE A 304 15.48 -8.33 7.45
N PHE A 305 15.87 -7.51 6.47
CA PHE A 305 16.77 -6.38 6.72
C PHE A 305 16.10 -5.32 7.60
N TRP A 306 14.87 -4.91 7.30
CA TRP A 306 14.21 -3.81 7.99
C TRP A 306 13.57 -4.20 9.33
N VAL A 307 13.23 -5.48 9.53
CA VAL A 307 12.67 -5.96 10.81
C VAL A 307 13.75 -6.42 11.78
N PHE A 308 14.76 -7.17 11.32
CA PHE A 308 15.82 -7.67 12.21
C PHE A 308 17.08 -6.80 12.23
N GLY A 309 17.38 -6.10 11.15
CA GLY A 309 18.62 -5.32 11.02
C GLY A 309 18.56 -3.93 11.61
N THR A 310 17.37 -3.30 11.71
CA THR A 310 17.23 -1.90 12.15
C THR A 310 15.89 -1.65 12.87
N ASP A 311 15.82 -0.61 13.71
CA ASP A 311 14.58 -0.18 14.37
C ASP A 311 13.69 0.74 13.51
N VAL A 312 14.01 0.91 12.22
CA VAL A 312 13.34 1.88 11.35
C VAL A 312 11.89 1.50 11.10
N MET A 313 11.63 0.23 10.75
CA MET A 313 10.27 -0.23 10.45
C MET A 313 9.36 -0.15 11.67
N THR A 314 9.85 -0.56 12.84
CA THR A 314 9.07 -0.51 14.09
C THR A 314 8.80 0.92 14.54
N SER A 315 9.74 1.84 14.33
CA SER A 315 9.58 3.26 14.63
C SER A 315 8.56 3.94 13.72
N VAL A 316 8.59 3.65 12.41
CA VAL A 316 7.62 4.18 11.44
C VAL A 316 6.23 3.60 11.70
N ALA A 317 6.13 2.30 11.99
CA ALA A 317 4.85 1.64 12.28
C ALA A 317 4.15 2.23 13.50
N LYS A 318 4.89 2.62 14.55
CA LYS A 318 4.33 3.31 15.72
C LYS A 318 3.94 4.76 15.45
N GLY A 319 4.51 5.37 14.42
CA GLY A 319 4.24 6.76 14.04
C GLY A 319 3.01 6.95 13.16
N ILE A 320 2.53 5.88 12.51
CA ILE A 320 1.39 5.93 11.60
C ILE A 320 0.15 5.32 12.26
N ASP A 321 -0.82 6.17 12.58
CA ASP A 321 -2.13 5.77 13.11
C ASP A 321 -3.20 5.87 12.02
N ALA A 322 -3.13 4.95 11.06
CA ALA A 322 -4.02 4.90 9.89
C ALA A 322 -4.53 3.47 9.67
N PRO A 323 -5.65 3.26 8.95
CA PRO A 323 -6.24 1.93 8.73
C PRO A 323 -5.48 1.13 7.66
N ILE A 324 -4.19 0.89 7.92
CA ILE A 324 -3.24 0.18 7.05
C ILE A 324 -3.01 -1.28 7.47
N LEU A 325 -3.78 -1.76 8.44
CA LEU A 325 -3.67 -3.10 9.02
C LEU A 325 -5.05 -3.60 9.45
N LEU A 326 -5.26 -4.92 9.36
CA LEU A 326 -6.45 -5.55 9.93
C LEU A 326 -6.22 -5.78 11.41
N GLN A 327 -7.26 -5.55 12.21
CA GLN A 327 -7.20 -5.64 13.67
C GLN A 327 -8.29 -6.57 14.19
N PHE A 328 -7.96 -7.41 15.18
CA PHE A 328 -8.98 -8.16 15.90
C PHE A 328 -8.70 -8.13 17.40
N PRO A 329 -9.70 -7.82 18.24
CA PRO A 329 -9.50 -7.70 19.68
C PRO A 329 -9.10 -9.04 20.31
N GLN A 330 -7.96 -9.06 21.02
CA GLN A 330 -7.47 -10.23 21.74
C GLN A 330 -8.18 -10.43 23.06
N ASP A 331 -8.64 -9.35 23.69
CA ASP A 331 -9.39 -9.32 24.94
C ASP A 331 -10.90 -9.41 24.75
N ILE A 332 -11.38 -9.90 23.59
CA ILE A 332 -12.81 -9.99 23.27
C ILE A 332 -13.60 -10.81 24.31
N TYR A 333 -12.99 -11.86 24.88
CA TYR A 333 -13.63 -12.69 25.90
C TYR A 333 -13.63 -12.06 27.29
N ARG A 334 -12.82 -11.00 27.52
CA ARG A 334 -12.71 -10.31 28.82
C ARG A 334 -13.54 -9.02 28.85
N ASN A 335 -13.36 -8.18 27.83
CA ASN A 335 -13.92 -6.83 27.77
C ASN A 335 -15.05 -6.70 26.72
N GLY A 336 -15.40 -7.79 26.04
CA GLY A 336 -16.37 -7.77 24.95
C GLY A 336 -15.85 -7.09 23.68
N PRO A 337 -16.67 -7.01 22.62
CA PRO A 337 -16.26 -6.50 21.32
C PRO A 337 -16.19 -4.97 21.21
N TRP A 338 -16.74 -4.23 22.18
CA TRP A 338 -16.91 -2.78 22.12
C TRP A 338 -15.87 -2.01 22.96
N GLU A 339 -15.34 -2.61 24.03
CA GLU A 339 -14.42 -1.97 24.98
C GLU A 339 -13.02 -2.61 24.99
N ALA A 340 -12.72 -3.40 23.95
CA ALA A 340 -11.44 -4.05 23.78
C ALA A 340 -10.29 -3.04 23.61
N ASN A 341 -9.18 -3.26 24.30
CA ASN A 341 -8.03 -2.36 24.31
C ASN A 341 -6.78 -2.96 23.65
N LYS A 342 -6.76 -4.27 23.39
CA LYS A 342 -5.59 -4.94 22.81
C LYS A 342 -5.96 -5.70 21.55
N TYR A 343 -5.20 -5.45 20.48
CA TYR A 343 -5.51 -5.95 19.15
C TYR A 343 -4.38 -6.81 18.61
N SER A 344 -4.74 -7.95 18.04
CA SER A 344 -3.88 -8.66 17.11
C SER A 344 -3.95 -7.94 15.76
N MET A 345 -2.82 -7.83 15.07
CA MET A 345 -2.69 -7.04 13.84
C MET A 345 -2.11 -7.87 12.71
N LEU A 346 -2.62 -7.67 11.50
CA LEU A 346 -2.06 -8.24 10.27
C LEU A 346 -1.91 -7.13 9.22
N GLY A 347 -0.71 -6.97 8.67
CA GLY A 347 -0.42 -5.91 7.71
C GLY A 347 -1.15 -6.15 6.39
N LEU A 348 -1.69 -5.08 5.77
CA LEU A 348 -2.31 -5.20 4.44
C LEU A 348 -1.30 -5.64 3.37
N GLY A 349 -0.02 -5.28 3.53
CA GLY A 349 1.06 -5.75 2.66
C GLY A 349 1.20 -7.28 2.64
N ASP A 350 1.02 -7.92 3.79
CA ASP A 350 1.10 -9.38 3.94
C ASP A 350 -0.06 -10.11 3.26
N ILE A 351 -1.15 -9.40 2.97
CA ILE A 351 -2.33 -9.93 2.26
C ILE A 351 -2.22 -9.60 0.77
N VAL A 352 -1.98 -8.34 0.43
CA VAL A 352 -2.01 -7.85 -0.95
C VAL A 352 -0.84 -8.39 -1.76
N ILE A 353 0.39 -8.39 -1.23
CA ILE A 353 1.58 -8.80 -1.99
C ILE A 353 1.53 -10.30 -2.35
N PRO A 354 1.29 -11.24 -1.41
CA PRO A 354 1.05 -12.63 -1.80
C PRO A 354 -0.23 -12.78 -2.62
N GLY A 355 -1.26 -11.98 -2.33
CA GLY A 355 -2.55 -11.99 -3.03
C GLY A 355 -2.44 -11.69 -4.53
N ILE A 356 -1.64 -10.71 -4.95
CA ILE A 356 -1.43 -10.40 -6.37
C ILE A 356 -0.71 -11.55 -7.10
N PHE A 357 0.19 -12.26 -6.42
CA PHE A 357 0.87 -13.44 -6.95
C PHE A 357 -0.08 -14.63 -7.07
N ILE A 358 -0.91 -14.88 -6.06
CA ILE A 358 -1.96 -15.90 -6.09
C ILE A 358 -2.99 -15.59 -7.20
N ALA A 359 -3.33 -14.31 -7.40
CA ALA A 359 -4.19 -13.88 -8.50
C ALA A 359 -3.57 -14.16 -9.88
N LEU A 360 -2.25 -14.01 -10.03
CA LEU A 360 -1.52 -14.42 -11.24
C LEU A 360 -1.64 -15.92 -11.49
N LEU A 361 -1.47 -16.75 -10.46
CA LEU A 361 -1.63 -18.21 -10.56
C LEU A 361 -3.07 -18.60 -10.93
N ARG A 362 -4.07 -17.86 -10.44
CA ARG A 362 -5.46 -18.03 -10.89
C ARG A 362 -5.60 -17.71 -12.38
N ARG A 363 -5.00 -16.62 -12.88
CA ARG A 363 -5.05 -16.29 -14.31
C ARG A 363 -4.35 -17.37 -15.16
N PHE A 364 -3.26 -17.95 -14.66
CA PHE A 364 -2.58 -19.09 -15.27
C PHE A 364 -3.45 -20.35 -15.30
N ASP A 365 -4.16 -20.66 -14.21
CA ASP A 365 -5.10 -21.80 -14.13
C ASP A 365 -6.23 -21.67 -15.16
N TYR A 366 -6.82 -20.47 -15.26
CA TYR A 366 -7.91 -20.19 -16.19
C TYR A 366 -7.44 -19.85 -17.62
N ARG A 367 -6.13 -19.84 -17.87
CA ARG A 367 -5.53 -19.55 -19.18
C ARG A 367 -6.06 -18.27 -19.83
N VAL A 368 -6.27 -17.21 -19.04
CA VAL A 368 -6.93 -15.95 -19.49
C VAL A 368 -6.31 -15.37 -20.77
N VAL A 369 -4.99 -15.50 -20.91
CA VAL A 369 -4.24 -15.04 -22.09
C VAL A 369 -4.34 -16.03 -23.26
N GLN A 370 -4.32 -17.35 -23.02
CA GLN A 370 -4.40 -18.35 -24.09
C GLN A 370 -5.82 -18.57 -24.62
N SER A 371 -6.87 -18.26 -23.85
CA SER A 371 -8.27 -18.42 -24.28
C SER A 371 -8.75 -17.32 -25.24
N THR A 372 -7.99 -16.25 -25.41
CA THR A 372 -8.43 -15.05 -26.12
C THR A 372 -7.51 -14.80 -27.33
N ALA A 373 -8.02 -15.12 -28.52
CA ALA A 373 -7.51 -14.79 -29.86
C ALA A 373 -6.22 -15.46 -30.42
N GLU A 374 -5.31 -16.08 -29.64
CA GLU A 374 -4.03 -16.62 -30.18
C GLU A 374 -3.86 -18.16 -30.16
N ALA A 375 -4.85 -18.94 -29.71
CA ALA A 375 -4.70 -20.40 -29.66
C ALA A 375 -4.93 -21.10 -31.02
N LYS A 376 -3.87 -21.19 -31.83
CA LYS A 376 -3.74 -22.17 -32.94
C LYS A 376 -3.34 -23.58 -32.48
N ALA A 377 -3.18 -23.82 -31.17
CA ALA A 377 -2.74 -25.11 -30.64
C ALA A 377 -3.92 -26.04 -30.32
N PRO A 378 -3.80 -27.37 -30.52
CA PRO A 378 -4.84 -28.33 -30.18
C PRO A 378 -5.19 -28.22 -28.68
N GLN A 379 -6.49 -28.15 -28.40
CA GLN A 379 -7.11 -28.24 -27.07
C GLN A 379 -6.92 -29.65 -26.45
N ALA A 380 -5.69 -30.15 -26.43
CA ALA A 380 -5.36 -31.41 -25.79
C ALA A 380 -5.04 -31.15 -24.31
N SER A 381 -5.81 -31.79 -23.43
CA SER A 381 -5.78 -31.70 -21.95
C SER A 381 -6.43 -30.43 -21.35
N LEU A 382 -7.77 -30.42 -21.40
CA LEU A 382 -8.71 -29.55 -20.66
C LEU A 382 -8.80 -29.87 -19.14
N LYS A 383 -7.81 -30.55 -18.54
CA LYS A 383 -7.90 -30.97 -17.13
C LYS A 383 -7.40 -29.86 -16.20
N GLY A 384 -8.29 -29.41 -15.31
CA GLY A 384 -8.11 -28.25 -14.42
C GLY A 384 -6.75 -28.21 -13.73
N ARG A 385 -6.12 -27.03 -13.80
CA ARG A 385 -4.96 -26.70 -12.97
C ARG A 385 -5.46 -26.14 -11.64
N TYR A 386 -4.74 -26.45 -10.56
CA TYR A 386 -5.12 -26.11 -9.19
C TYR A 386 -4.03 -25.25 -8.52
N TYR A 387 -3.24 -24.49 -9.29
CA TYR A 387 -2.15 -23.67 -8.72
C TYR A 387 -2.71 -22.61 -7.76
N PHE A 388 -3.86 -22.02 -8.08
CA PHE A 388 -4.57 -21.09 -7.20
C PHE A 388 -4.91 -21.74 -5.86
N SER A 389 -5.66 -22.84 -5.86
CA SER A 389 -6.13 -23.48 -4.62
C SER A 389 -4.97 -23.98 -3.76
N VAL A 390 -3.96 -24.60 -4.38
CA VAL A 390 -2.77 -25.09 -3.68
C VAL A 390 -1.97 -23.94 -3.07
N THR A 391 -1.84 -22.82 -3.76
CA THR A 391 -1.08 -21.66 -3.23
C THR A 391 -1.86 -20.90 -2.16
N VAL A 392 -3.20 -20.86 -2.22
CA VAL A 392 -4.02 -20.36 -1.10
C VAL A 392 -3.81 -21.21 0.15
N ILE A 393 -3.74 -22.54 0.01
CA ILE A 393 -3.41 -23.44 1.13
C ILE A 393 -1.99 -23.19 1.63
N ALA A 394 -1.02 -23.01 0.74
CA ALA A 394 0.36 -22.68 1.11
C ALA A 394 0.46 -21.34 1.88
N TYR A 395 -0.30 -20.33 1.46
CA TYR A 395 -0.42 -19.06 2.16
C TYR A 395 -0.97 -19.26 3.58
N MET A 396 -2.04 -20.04 3.75
CA MET A 396 -2.57 -20.38 5.08
C MET A 396 -1.54 -21.11 5.95
N ALA A 397 -0.81 -22.06 5.36
CA ALA A 397 0.27 -22.76 6.07
C ALA A 397 1.38 -21.79 6.50
N GLY A 398 1.76 -20.84 5.64
CA GLY A 398 2.73 -19.79 5.98
C GLY A 398 2.27 -18.91 7.14
N LEU A 399 1.00 -18.47 7.15
CA LEU A 399 0.44 -17.72 8.28
C LEU A 399 0.46 -18.53 9.59
N PHE A 400 0.11 -19.82 9.52
CA PHE A 400 0.14 -20.71 10.67
C PHE A 400 1.57 -20.88 11.22
N ILE A 401 2.56 -21.04 10.33
CA ILE A 401 3.97 -21.10 10.73
C ILE A 401 4.39 -19.80 11.43
N THR A 402 4.02 -18.63 10.88
CA THR A 402 4.30 -17.34 11.51
C THR A 402 3.72 -17.29 12.93
N MET A 403 2.47 -17.72 13.12
CA MET A 403 1.83 -17.79 14.44
C MET A 403 2.60 -18.70 15.40
N ALA A 404 2.92 -19.92 14.96
CA ALA A 404 3.63 -20.90 15.77
C ALA A 404 5.00 -20.38 16.23
N VAL A 405 5.74 -19.71 15.34
CA VAL A 405 7.02 -19.08 15.66
C VAL A 405 6.82 -17.91 16.62
N MET A 406 5.88 -17.00 16.35
CA MET A 406 5.60 -15.87 17.25
C MET A 406 5.24 -16.34 18.66
N HIS A 407 4.45 -17.41 18.79
CA HIS A 407 4.09 -18.00 20.07
C HIS A 407 5.31 -18.60 20.79
N ARG A 408 6.22 -19.27 20.06
CA ARG A 408 7.41 -19.89 20.63
C ARG A 408 8.47 -18.87 21.09
N PHE A 409 8.66 -17.79 20.33
CA PHE A 409 9.70 -16.79 20.56
C PHE A 409 9.20 -15.56 21.34
N LYS A 410 7.89 -15.40 21.52
CA LYS A 410 7.25 -14.25 22.20
C LYS A 410 7.71 -12.89 21.67
N ALA A 411 8.07 -12.84 20.39
CA ALA A 411 8.54 -11.66 19.69
C ALA A 411 7.79 -11.54 18.35
N ALA A 412 7.54 -10.30 17.91
CA ALA A 412 6.97 -10.05 16.60
C ALA A 412 7.93 -10.58 15.51
N GLN A 413 7.37 -11.25 14.50
CA GLN A 413 8.13 -11.82 13.40
C GLN A 413 7.65 -11.20 12.07
N PRO A 414 8.55 -11.00 11.10
CA PRO A 414 8.18 -10.61 9.75
C PRO A 414 7.31 -11.70 9.11
N ALA A 415 6.09 -11.37 8.70
CA ALA A 415 5.17 -12.38 8.15
C ALA A 415 5.62 -12.87 6.77
N LEU A 416 6.20 -11.99 5.94
CA LEU A 416 6.67 -12.36 4.60
C LEU A 416 7.82 -13.37 4.64
N LEU A 417 8.57 -13.43 5.74
CA LEU A 417 9.64 -14.41 5.97
C LEU A 417 9.14 -15.85 5.77
N TYR A 418 7.93 -16.16 6.23
CA TYR A 418 7.35 -17.50 6.15
C TYR A 418 6.37 -17.64 4.98
N LEU A 419 5.68 -16.55 4.62
CA LEU A 419 4.72 -16.56 3.51
C LEU A 419 5.40 -16.72 2.15
N VAL A 420 6.50 -16.00 1.90
CA VAL A 420 7.17 -16.02 0.59
C VAL A 420 7.67 -17.41 0.20
N PRO A 421 8.42 -18.14 1.06
CA PRO A 421 8.85 -19.50 0.75
C PRO A 421 7.68 -20.43 0.44
N CYS A 422 6.61 -20.39 1.25
CA CYS A 422 5.42 -21.22 1.03
C CYS A 422 4.74 -20.88 -0.30
N CYS A 423 4.51 -19.59 -0.57
CA CYS A 423 3.82 -19.13 -1.78
C CYS A 423 4.63 -19.32 -3.07
N LEU A 424 5.97 -19.41 -3.01
CA LEU A 424 6.82 -19.65 -4.18
C LEU A 424 7.14 -21.12 -4.39
N PHE A 425 7.62 -21.81 -3.34
CA PHE A 425 8.12 -23.17 -3.49
C PHE A 425 7.01 -24.17 -3.73
N VAL A 426 5.86 -24.04 -3.07
CA VAL A 426 4.75 -25.00 -3.24
C VAL A 426 4.21 -25.05 -4.67
N PRO A 427 3.85 -23.93 -5.33
CA PRO A 427 3.40 -23.99 -6.73
C PRO A 427 4.52 -24.41 -7.70
N LEU A 428 5.78 -24.04 -7.44
CA LEU A 428 6.91 -24.52 -8.25
C LEU A 428 7.13 -26.03 -8.12
N PHE A 429 7.01 -26.56 -6.91
CA PHE A 429 7.09 -27.99 -6.64
C PHE A 429 5.95 -28.76 -7.31
N LEU A 430 4.71 -28.23 -7.23
CA LEU A 430 3.58 -28.77 -7.97
C LEU A 430 3.82 -28.76 -9.48
N ALA A 431 4.40 -27.68 -10.01
CA ALA A 431 4.74 -27.58 -11.43
C ALA A 431 5.84 -28.59 -11.82
N ALA A 432 6.79 -28.88 -10.92
CA ALA A 432 7.83 -29.90 -11.12
C ALA A 432 7.22 -31.29 -11.19
N ILE A 433 6.32 -31.65 -10.26
CA ILE A 433 5.60 -32.94 -10.27
C ILE A 433 4.78 -33.10 -11.55
N ARG A 434 4.15 -32.01 -12.03
CA ARG A 434 3.30 -32.05 -13.24
C ARG A 434 4.08 -31.91 -14.55
N GLY A 435 5.39 -31.64 -14.51
CA GLY A 435 6.20 -31.34 -15.70
C GLY A 435 5.83 -30.01 -16.39
N GLU A 436 5.14 -29.09 -15.71
CA GLU A 436 4.67 -27.81 -16.26
C GLU A 436 5.56 -26.62 -15.87
N VAL A 437 6.74 -26.86 -15.28
CA VAL A 437 7.66 -25.80 -14.80
C VAL A 437 7.98 -24.78 -15.88
N SER A 438 8.31 -25.23 -17.10
CA SER A 438 8.63 -24.32 -18.21
C SER A 438 7.43 -23.45 -18.61
N ALA A 439 6.22 -24.02 -18.58
CA ALA A 439 5.01 -23.29 -18.90
C ALA A 439 4.66 -22.24 -17.83
N LEU A 440 4.84 -22.58 -16.55
CA LEU A 440 4.62 -21.64 -15.44
C LEU A 440 5.69 -20.55 -15.43
N TRP A 441 6.96 -20.92 -15.57
CA TRP A 441 8.08 -19.98 -15.53
C TRP A 441 8.05 -18.97 -16.69
N ASN A 442 7.63 -19.42 -17.87
CA ASN A 442 7.52 -18.56 -19.06
C ASN A 442 6.14 -17.90 -19.21
N TYR A 443 5.28 -17.98 -18.18
CA TYR A 443 4.02 -17.26 -18.18
C TYR A 443 4.23 -15.75 -18.11
N ASP A 444 3.82 -15.06 -19.17
CA ASP A 444 4.00 -13.62 -19.37
C ASP A 444 2.75 -13.00 -20.01
N GLU A 445 2.19 -12.01 -19.33
CA GLU A 445 1.07 -11.17 -19.75
C GLU A 445 1.55 -9.78 -20.22
N GLY A 446 2.87 -9.56 -20.31
CA GLY A 446 3.52 -8.28 -20.62
C GLY A 446 3.11 -7.63 -21.95
N LYS A 447 2.60 -8.42 -22.91
CA LYS A 447 2.07 -7.91 -24.18
C LYS A 447 0.81 -7.06 -24.01
N HIS A 448 0.06 -7.25 -22.92
CA HIS A 448 -1.18 -6.54 -22.63
C HIS A 448 -0.99 -5.38 -21.66
N VAL A 449 0.23 -5.14 -21.19
CA VAL A 449 0.56 -4.09 -20.22
C VAL A 449 0.62 -2.72 -20.89
N ASP A 450 0.15 -1.67 -20.21
CA ASP A 450 0.26 -0.29 -20.68
C ASP A 450 1.69 0.25 -20.52
N ASN A 451 2.51 0.09 -21.54
CA ASN A 451 3.85 0.67 -21.62
C ASN A 451 4.06 1.40 -22.95
N GLU A 452 5.08 2.25 -23.03
CA GLU A 452 5.34 3.07 -24.21
C GLU A 452 5.49 2.22 -25.50
N GLU A 453 6.11 1.04 -25.38
CA GLU A 453 6.29 0.11 -26.49
C GLU A 453 4.96 -0.46 -27.02
N ASN A 454 4.09 -0.90 -26.13
CA ASN A 454 2.78 -1.46 -26.45
C ASN A 454 1.82 -0.38 -26.96
N ARG A 455 1.87 0.85 -26.41
CA ARG A 455 1.14 2.01 -26.96
C ARG A 455 1.53 2.26 -28.42
N LYS A 456 2.84 2.29 -28.72
CA LYS A 456 3.33 2.44 -30.11
C LYS A 456 2.85 1.31 -31.02
N ARG A 457 2.85 0.06 -30.55
CA ARG A 457 2.33 -1.09 -31.31
C ARG A 457 0.85 -0.93 -31.65
N VAL A 458 0.01 -0.57 -30.68
CA VAL A 458 -1.43 -0.33 -30.90
C VAL A 458 -1.67 0.83 -31.88
N ASP A 459 -0.92 1.93 -31.75
CA ASP A 459 -1.04 3.09 -32.65
C ASP A 459 -0.56 2.79 -34.08
N SER A 460 0.48 1.97 -34.24
CA SER A 460 0.96 1.52 -35.56
C SER A 460 -0.04 0.60 -36.25
N GLY A 461 -0.69 -0.30 -35.51
CA GLY A 461 -1.72 -1.20 -36.05
C GLY A 461 -2.97 -0.47 -36.54
N LYS A 462 -3.31 0.68 -35.94
CA LYS A 462 -4.41 1.54 -36.38
C LYS A 462 -4.10 2.36 -37.64
N LYS A 463 -2.83 2.48 -38.05
CA LYS A 463 -2.46 3.19 -39.30
C LYS A 463 -2.48 2.28 -40.53
N ASN A 464 -2.48 0.96 -40.33
CA ASN A 464 -2.41 -0.04 -41.40
C ASN A 464 -3.78 -0.72 -41.69
N ASN A 465 -4.83 -0.31 -41.00
CA ASN A 465 -6.24 -0.62 -41.24
C ASN A 465 -6.97 0.68 -41.54
#